data_AF-A0A6N9R2R8-F1
#
_entry.id   AF-A0A6N9R2R8-F1
#
_cell.length_a   1.000
_cell.length_b   1.000
_cell.length_c   1.000
_cell.angle_alpha   90.00
_cell.angle_beta   90.00
_cell.angle_gamma   90.00
#
_symmetry.space_group_name_H-M   'P 1'
#
loop_
_entity.id
_entity.type
_entity.pdbx_description
1 polymer ?
#
loop_
_entity_poly.entity_id
_entity_poly.type
_entity_poly.pdbx_seq_one_letter_code
_entity_poly.pdbx_strand_id
1 'polypeptide(L)' 'MLSLIRKLTHALNCRDATRLVSQRQDRPLTTGEWFTLRLHLLVCVACSRFARQLRIMRKAMRRYTA' A
#
# COMPACT_ATOMS: atom_id res chain seq x y z
N MET A 1 19.52 -16.53 0.51
CA MET A 1 18.46 -15.90 1.32
C MET A 1 18.04 -14.51 0.81
N LEU A 2 18.97 -13.54 0.61
CA LEU A 2 18.61 -12.17 0.15
C LEU A 2 17.89 -12.10 -1.21
N SER A 3 18.18 -13.00 -2.13
CA SER A 3 17.61 -13.03 -3.48
C SER A 3 16.13 -13.40 -3.54
N LEU A 4 15.66 -14.23 -2.59
CA LEU A 4 14.25 -14.62 -2.50
C LEU A 4 13.38 -13.48 -1.94
N ILE A 5 13.91 -12.76 -0.95
CA ILE A 5 13.27 -11.57 -0.36
C ILE A 5 13.08 -10.49 -1.44
N ARG A 6 14.09 -10.31 -2.31
CA ARG A 6 14.00 -9.35 -3.43
C ARG A 6 12.94 -9.76 -4.46
N LYS A 7 12.83 -11.04 -4.83
CA LYS A 7 11.76 -11.51 -5.75
C LYS A 7 10.36 -11.32 -5.16
N LEU A 8 10.16 -11.66 -3.89
CA LEU A 8 8.87 -11.55 -3.21
C LEU A 8 8.41 -10.09 -3.06
N THR A 9 9.34 -9.17 -2.82
CA THR A 9 9.04 -7.73 -2.67
C THR A 9 8.92 -7.00 -4.01
N HIS A 10 9.55 -7.53 -5.08
CA HIS A 10 9.41 -7.05 -6.46
C HIS A 10 8.23 -7.67 -7.23
N ALA A 11 7.50 -8.63 -6.65
CA ALA A 11 6.32 -9.23 -7.28
C ALA A 11 5.19 -8.20 -7.56
N LEU A 12 5.25 -7.04 -6.90
CA LEU A 12 4.37 -5.89 -7.11
C LEU A 12 5.21 -4.67 -7.49
N ASN A 13 4.91 -4.05 -8.63
CA ASN A 13 5.55 -2.81 -9.04
C ASN A 13 4.90 -1.59 -8.34
N CYS A 14 5.56 -0.43 -8.41
CA CYS A 14 5.07 0.79 -7.76
C CYS A 14 3.69 1.25 -8.27
N ARG A 15 3.36 1.03 -9.56
CA ARG A 15 2.07 1.42 -10.14
C ARG A 15 0.92 0.58 -9.58
N ASP A 16 1.13 -0.72 -9.47
CA ASP A 16 0.12 -1.62 -8.90
C ASP A 16 0.03 -1.45 -7.38
N ALA A 17 1.15 -1.16 -6.72
CA ALA A 17 1.15 -0.83 -5.29
C ALA A 17 0.33 0.44 -4.99
N THR A 18 0.54 1.54 -5.73
CA THR A 18 -0.25 2.77 -5.54
C THR A 18 -1.71 2.55 -5.88
N ARG A 19 -2.02 1.72 -6.90
CA ARG A 19 -3.39 1.30 -7.23
C ARG A 19 -4.05 0.56 -6.06
N LEU A 20 -3.38 -0.43 -5.47
CA LEU A 20 -3.91 -1.17 -4.31
C LEU A 20 -4.06 -0.27 -3.07
N VAL A 21 -3.13 0.65 -2.85
CA VAL A 21 -3.25 1.67 -1.78
C VAL A 21 -4.49 2.54 -1.97
N SER A 22 -4.78 2.97 -3.19
CA SER A 22 -6.00 3.72 -3.50
C SER A 22 -7.24 2.85 -3.31
N GLN A 23 -7.26 1.64 -3.87
CA GLN A 23 -8.40 0.72 -3.78
C GLN A 23 -8.75 0.37 -2.34
N ARG A 24 -7.77 0.28 -1.43
CA ARG A 24 -8.00 0.04 -0.01
C ARG A 24 -8.88 1.11 0.66
N GLN A 25 -8.96 2.30 0.07
CA GLN A 25 -9.81 3.38 0.56
C GLN A 25 -11.26 3.16 0.18
N ASP A 26 -11.51 2.51 -0.96
CA ASP A 26 -12.85 2.32 -1.52
C ASP A 26 -13.43 0.95 -1.16
N ARG A 27 -12.57 -0.08 -1.10
CA ARG A 27 -12.94 -1.46 -0.77
C ARG A 27 -11.90 -2.11 0.15
N PRO A 28 -12.29 -3.15 0.91
CA PRO A 28 -11.31 -4.05 1.50
C PRO A 28 -10.48 -4.74 0.39
N LEU A 29 -9.19 -4.91 0.65
CA LEU A 29 -8.31 -5.73 -0.18
C LEU A 29 -8.47 -7.20 0.19
N THR A 30 -8.24 -8.10 -0.78
CA THR A 30 -8.13 -9.53 -0.47
C THR A 30 -6.87 -9.79 0.36
N THR A 31 -6.82 -10.94 1.05
CA THR A 31 -5.67 -11.32 1.88
C THR A 31 -4.37 -11.35 1.07
N GLY A 32 -4.41 -11.82 -0.18
CA GLY A 32 -3.26 -11.83 -1.09
C GLY A 32 -2.82 -10.43 -1.52
N GLU A 33 -3.77 -9.57 -1.93
CA GLU A 33 -3.49 -8.17 -2.28
C GLU A 33 -2.86 -7.42 -1.09
N TRP A 34 -3.40 -7.63 0.10
CA TRP A 34 -2.90 -7.00 1.32
C TRP A 34 -1.49 -7.47 1.66
N PHE A 35 -1.21 -8.77 1.56
CA PHE A 35 0.09 -9.34 1.89
C PHE A 35 1.18 -8.82 0.94
N THR A 36 0.93 -8.92 -0.38
CA THR A 36 1.87 -8.45 -1.40
C THR A 36 2.10 -6.94 -1.30
N LEU A 37 1.04 -6.16 -1.07
CA LEU A 37 1.18 -4.73 -0.83
C LEU A 37 2.04 -4.45 0.41
N ARG A 38 1.80 -5.14 1.52
CA ARG A 38 2.55 -4.93 2.76
C ARG A 38 4.04 -5.23 2.59
N LEU A 39 4.40 -6.29 1.86
CA LEU A 39 5.78 -6.59 1.52
C LEU A 39 6.43 -5.47 0.70
N HIS A 40 5.73 -4.96 -0.33
CA HIS A 40 6.25 -3.86 -1.15
C HIS A 40 6.47 -2.58 -0.33
N LEU A 41 5.55 -2.24 0.59
CA LEU A 41 5.68 -1.06 1.44
C LEU A 41 6.88 -1.13 2.40
N LEU A 42 7.31 -2.33 2.81
CA LEU A 42 8.50 -2.49 3.67
C LEU A 42 9.81 -2.14 2.94
N VAL A 43 9.87 -2.32 1.62
CA VAL A 43 11.08 -2.05 0.83
C VAL A 43 11.03 -0.70 0.10
N CYS A 44 9.85 -0.25 -0.30
CA CYS A 44 9.68 0.96 -1.10
C CYS A 44 9.21 2.12 -0.23
N VAL A 45 10.16 2.98 0.16
CA VAL A 45 9.89 4.18 0.98
C VAL A 45 8.90 5.11 0.32
N ALA A 46 8.95 5.28 -1.01
CA ALA A 46 8.04 6.14 -1.76
C ALA A 46 6.58 5.69 -1.63
N CYS A 47 6.31 4.41 -1.91
CA CYS A 47 4.97 3.83 -1.76
C CYS A 47 4.49 3.86 -0.30
N SER A 48 5.40 3.64 0.67
CA SER A 48 5.11 3.78 2.11
C SER A 48 4.67 5.19 2.50
N ARG A 49 5.36 6.22 2.01
CA ARG A 49 4.99 7.63 2.23
C ARG A 49 3.64 7.96 1.60
N PHE A 50 3.40 7.49 0.39
CA PHE A 50 2.12 7.66 -0.30
C PHE A 50 0.95 7.03 0.48
N ALA A 51 1.10 5.79 0.94
CA ALA A 51 0.09 5.12 1.75
C ALA A 51 -0.20 5.85 3.07
N ARG A 52 0.83 6.44 3.69
CA ARG A 52 0.66 7.30 4.88
C ARG A 52 -0.10 8.58 4.55
N GLN A 53 0.22 9.23 3.44
CA GLN A 53 -0.44 10.46 2.99
C GLN A 53 -1.94 10.24 2.78
N LEU A 54 -2.34 9.18 2.05
CA LEU A 54 -3.77 8.88 1.86
C LEU A 54 -4.50 8.61 3.17
N ARG A 55 -3.84 7.99 4.15
CA ARG A 55 -4.43 7.74 5.47
C ARG A 55 -4.70 9.06 6.22
N ILE A 56 -3.76 10.00 6.16
CA ILE A 56 -3.92 11.33 6.75
C ILE A 56 -5.10 12.05 6.08
N MET A 57 -5.13 12.07 4.75
CA MET A 57 -6.22 12.69 3.98
C MET A 57 -7.58 12.08 4.32
N ARG A 58 -7.69 10.75 4.39
CA ARG A 58 -8.95 10.08 4.77
C ARG A 58 -9.37 10.36 6.20
N LYS A 59 -8.42 10.48 7.13
CA LYS A 59 -8.71 10.87 8.52
C LYS A 59 -9.21 12.31 8.61
N ALA A 60 -8.61 13.22 7.84
CA ALA A 60 -9.04 14.62 7.77
C ALA A 60 -10.45 14.72 7.18
N MET A 61 -10.72 14.06 6.05
CA MET A 61 -12.05 14.04 5.42
C MET A 61 -13.13 13.49 6.36
N ARG A 62 -12.86 12.38 7.06
CA ARG A 62 -13.83 11.80 8.02
C ARG A 62 -14.14 12.71 9.22
N ARG A 63 -13.22 13.60 9.59
CA ARG A 63 -13.45 14.61 10.64
C ARG A 63 -14.25 15.81 10.15
N TYR A 64 -14.21 16.09 8.85
CA TYR A 64 -14.95 17.19 8.26
C TYR A 64 -16.43 16.85 8.04
N THR A 65 -16.74 15.58 7.77
CA THR A 65 -18.12 15.10 7.57
C THR A 65 -18.82 14.68 8.86
N ALA A 66 -18.16 14.78 10.01
CA ALA A 66 -18.71 14.46 11.34
C ALA A 66 -19.02 15.76 12.08
#